data_AF-U6L5H0-F1
#
_entry.id   AF-U6L5H0-F1
#
_cell.length_a   1.000
_cell.length_b   1.000
_cell.length_c   1.000
_cell.angle_alpha   90.00
_cell.angle_beta   90.00
_cell.angle_gamma   90.00
#
_symmetry.space_group_name_H-M   'P 1'
#
loop_
_entity.id
_entity.type
_entity.pdbx_description
1 polymer ?
#
loop_
_entity_poly.entity_id
_entity_poly.type
_entity_poly.pdbx_seq_one_letter_code
_entity_poly.pdbx_strand_id
1 'polypeptide(L)'
;MPHPSKPSEGFRPFSLLPKFPHPLQVYRHLPPFAAAQVDVFEAATAHRLRVLHFLDEKFGLDPSTNPAVLRAAAPTPAAAAAAAGGAAAAAAAAEKPLYVQLEELLLEGGLMLPAAAAAAATEQQRQEVAERDAISHFALRIAFSKDRDKQHWLVQQESRLLMYRFDRLCAFRDLSDGTQSLISSFLQQEGLNYATVPRPRDPVGSSAAEALWKTATGFLRGPLAQQVQQLYLVPCFPDAGQLVRNRRVYIKNMMAYVPDYELGAVVCGLLRAAMNASFELLEGRQDTLQNTVFSDPRVGKLLSAAPTVYLGRDFNKDAVKSTEERLMPQSIKQVYKDSFPPCMRRLYESYMAEHHLRHGGRMQLWLFFKGAGMTLEENLQFNRQIWREPQKFDKE
;
A
#
# COMPACT_ATOMS: atom_id res chain seq x y z
N MET A 1 -9.27 14.11 38.34
CA MET A 1 -7.84 14.00 38.68
C MET A 1 -7.05 14.08 37.38
N PRO A 2 -6.16 15.06 37.19
CA PRO A 2 -5.28 15.05 36.04
C PRO A 2 -4.19 14.00 36.27
N HIS A 3 -4.26 12.87 35.56
CA HIS A 3 -3.13 12.41 34.75
C HIS A 3 -1.81 13.19 34.90
N PRO A 4 -0.83 12.87 35.77
CA PRO A 4 0.46 13.53 35.68
C PRO A 4 1.10 13.11 34.35
N SER A 5 1.09 14.03 33.37
CA SER A 5 1.88 13.94 32.17
C SER A 5 3.34 13.89 32.60
N LYS A 6 3.97 12.70 32.53
CA LYS A 6 5.41 12.60 32.64
C LYS A 6 6.05 13.54 31.60
N PRO A 7 7.13 14.25 31.93
CA PRO A 7 7.78 15.17 31.01
C PRO A 7 8.15 14.42 29.73
N SER A 8 7.87 15.04 28.58
CA SER A 8 8.22 14.52 27.26
C SER A 8 9.73 14.36 27.16
N GLU A 9 10.23 13.13 27.32
CA GLU A 9 11.55 12.78 26.81
C GLU A 9 11.57 13.13 25.32
N GLY A 10 12.60 13.87 24.90
CA GLY A 10 12.68 14.43 23.55
C GLY A 10 12.45 13.38 22.47
N PHE A 11 11.79 13.80 21.38
CA PHE A 11 11.58 13.02 20.17
C PHE A 11 12.90 12.34 19.74
N ARG A 12 12.98 11.02 19.92
CA ARG A 12 14.08 10.20 19.41
C ARG A 12 13.56 9.49 18.16
N PRO A 13 13.83 10.02 16.96
CA PRO A 13 13.44 9.32 15.76
C PRO A 13 14.15 7.95 15.73
N PHE A 14 13.43 6.90 15.30
CA PHE A 14 13.96 5.57 14.97
C PHE A 14 14.29 4.60 16.13
N SER A 15 13.79 4.81 17.36
CA SER A 15 14.14 3.97 18.52
C SER A 15 13.63 2.51 18.48
N LEU A 16 12.81 2.13 17.49
CA LEU A 16 12.23 0.78 17.32
C LEU A 16 13.02 -0.17 16.45
N LEU A 17 13.92 0.39 15.64
CA LEU A 17 14.73 -0.41 14.73
C LEU A 17 15.76 -1.32 15.42
N PRO A 18 16.17 -1.20 16.71
CA PRO A 18 17.09 -2.17 17.27
C PRO A 18 16.52 -3.59 17.37
N LYS A 19 15.21 -3.80 17.14
CA LYS A 19 14.56 -5.13 17.25
C LYS A 19 13.57 -5.47 16.14
N PHE A 20 13.00 -4.49 15.43
CA PHE A 20 11.91 -4.70 14.47
C PHE A 20 12.36 -4.43 13.02
N PRO A 21 12.11 -5.35 12.05
CA PRO A 21 12.62 -5.24 10.68
C PRO A 21 11.99 -4.14 9.83
N HIS A 22 10.79 -3.65 10.15
CA HIS A 22 10.14 -2.61 9.37
C HIS A 22 10.34 -1.22 10.01
N PRO A 23 10.67 -0.18 9.22
CA PRO A 23 10.52 1.18 9.70
C PRO A 23 9.03 1.47 9.94
N LEU A 24 8.69 1.96 11.14
CA LEU A 24 7.30 2.24 11.53
C LEU A 24 7.20 3.64 12.13
N GLN A 25 6.46 4.52 11.46
CA GLN A 25 6.23 5.91 11.85
C GLN A 25 4.86 6.39 11.38
N VAL A 26 4.35 7.43 12.04
CA VAL A 26 3.13 8.14 11.60
C VAL A 26 3.47 9.31 10.65
N TYR A 27 4.76 9.61 10.48
CA TYR A 27 5.29 10.68 9.60
C TYR A 27 4.62 12.05 9.88
N ARG A 28 4.52 12.41 11.16
CA ARG A 28 4.03 13.72 11.62
C ARG A 28 5.07 14.82 11.47
N HIS A 29 6.33 14.46 11.64
CA HIS A 29 7.46 15.37 11.55
C HIS A 29 8.32 15.01 10.35
N LEU A 30 8.95 16.02 9.76
CA LEU A 30 9.97 15.80 8.73
C LEU A 30 11.14 15.02 9.34
N PRO A 31 11.79 14.13 8.57
CA PRO A 31 13.01 13.48 9.02
C PRO A 31 14.07 14.54 9.34
N PRO A 32 14.85 14.38 10.43
CA PRO A 32 15.83 15.38 10.86
C PRO A 32 17.05 15.50 9.93
N PHE A 33 17.18 14.62 8.94
CA PHE A 33 18.34 14.54 8.04
C PHE A 33 17.99 15.10 6.65
N ALA A 34 18.88 15.94 6.12
CA ALA A 34 18.56 16.92 5.07
C ALA A 34 19.17 16.64 3.69
N ALA A 35 19.80 15.47 3.45
CA ALA A 35 20.36 15.16 2.14
C ALA A 35 20.36 13.66 1.83
N ALA A 36 19.85 13.30 0.66
CA ALA A 36 20.00 11.98 0.05
C ALA A 36 20.50 12.13 -1.38
N GLN A 37 21.21 11.13 -1.87
CA GLN A 37 21.59 11.08 -3.29
C GLN A 37 20.34 10.98 -4.17
N VAL A 38 20.37 11.62 -5.33
CA VAL A 38 19.22 11.66 -6.26
C VAL A 38 18.81 10.25 -6.66
N ASP A 39 19.75 9.37 -7.00
CA ASP A 39 19.45 7.98 -7.37
C ASP A 39 18.74 7.21 -6.25
N VAL A 40 19.13 7.44 -4.99
CA VAL A 40 18.50 6.82 -3.82
C VAL A 40 17.09 7.38 -3.62
N PHE A 41 16.91 8.69 -3.79
CA PHE A 41 15.61 9.35 -3.74
C PHE A 41 14.66 8.80 -4.81
N GLU A 42 15.11 8.70 -6.06
CA GLU A 42 14.30 8.22 -7.17
C GLU A 42 13.94 6.75 -6.98
N ALA A 43 14.93 5.91 -6.65
CA ALA A 43 14.73 4.48 -6.43
C ALA A 43 13.76 4.23 -5.27
N ALA A 44 13.94 4.90 -4.12
CA ALA A 44 13.07 4.71 -2.96
C ALA A 44 11.63 5.16 -3.26
N THR A 45 11.46 6.29 -3.94
CA THR A 45 10.14 6.82 -4.33
C THR A 45 9.42 5.89 -5.30
N ALA A 46 10.12 5.39 -6.33
CA ALA A 46 9.56 4.46 -7.31
C ALA A 46 9.20 3.11 -6.69
N HIS A 47 10.05 2.55 -5.82
CA HIS A 47 9.75 1.29 -5.13
C HIS A 47 8.60 1.43 -4.15
N ARG A 48 8.52 2.53 -3.40
CA ARG A 48 7.36 2.80 -2.53
C ARG A 48 6.08 2.86 -3.35
N LEU A 49 6.08 3.59 -4.47
CA LEU A 49 4.92 3.67 -5.36
C LEU A 49 4.52 2.29 -5.92
N ARG A 50 5.49 1.44 -6.28
CA ARG A 50 5.25 0.04 -6.68
C ARG A 50 4.59 -0.76 -5.57
N VAL A 51 5.06 -0.63 -4.33
CA VAL A 51 4.45 -1.27 -3.14
C VAL A 51 3.00 -0.83 -2.95
N LEU A 52 2.72 0.47 -3.10
CA LEU A 52 1.37 1.01 -2.96
C LEU A 52 0.43 0.54 -4.09
N HIS A 53 0.91 0.47 -5.34
CA HIS A 53 0.17 -0.13 -6.45
C HIS A 53 -0.10 -1.62 -6.25
N PHE A 54 0.86 -2.36 -5.70
CA PHE A 54 0.66 -3.77 -5.34
C PHE A 54 -0.46 -3.92 -4.29
N LEU A 55 -0.45 -3.10 -3.24
CA LEU A 55 -1.52 -3.11 -2.24
C LEU A 55 -2.88 -2.77 -2.85
N ASP A 56 -2.93 -1.78 -3.74
CA ASP A 56 -4.17 -1.41 -4.41
C ASP A 56 -4.73 -2.54 -5.27
N GLU A 57 -3.87 -3.18 -6.08
CA GLU A 57 -4.25 -4.32 -6.91
C GLU A 57 -4.77 -5.51 -6.08
N LYS A 58 -4.09 -5.84 -4.97
CA LYS A 58 -4.43 -7.02 -4.17
C LYS A 58 -5.64 -6.83 -3.26
N PHE A 59 -5.87 -5.62 -2.75
CA PHE A 59 -7.09 -5.31 -2.02
C PHE A 59 -8.29 -5.08 -2.96
N GLY A 60 -8.04 -4.65 -4.20
CA GLY A 60 -9.07 -4.38 -5.20
C GLY A 60 -10.13 -3.42 -4.65
N LEU A 61 -11.39 -3.87 -4.63
CA LEU A 61 -12.53 -3.06 -4.19
C LEU A 61 -12.72 -3.02 -2.66
N ASP A 62 -11.93 -3.74 -1.86
CA ASP A 62 -12.10 -3.75 -0.41
C ASP A 62 -11.65 -2.40 0.21
N PRO A 63 -12.54 -1.57 0.78
CA PRO A 63 -12.15 -0.30 1.40
C PRO A 63 -11.39 -0.49 2.74
N SER A 64 -11.26 -1.72 3.23
CA SER A 64 -10.62 -2.00 4.50
C SER A 64 -9.10 -1.74 4.47
N THR A 65 -8.55 -1.53 5.67
CA THR A 65 -7.12 -1.54 5.92
C THR A 65 -6.68 -2.84 6.59
N ASN A 66 -7.53 -3.88 6.60
CA ASN A 66 -7.26 -5.10 7.37
C ASN A 66 -6.18 -5.95 6.67
N PRO A 67 -5.02 -6.20 7.32
CA PRO A 67 -3.94 -6.96 6.71
C PRO A 67 -4.26 -8.45 6.55
N ALA A 68 -5.40 -8.94 7.07
CA ALA A 68 -5.85 -10.31 6.86
C ALA A 68 -6.02 -10.67 5.36
N VAL A 69 -6.34 -9.70 4.51
CA VAL A 69 -6.43 -9.88 3.04
C VAL A 69 -5.10 -10.37 2.46
N LEU A 70 -3.97 -9.91 3.02
CA LEU A 70 -2.64 -10.32 2.58
C LEU A 70 -2.23 -11.72 3.06
N ARG A 71 -2.95 -12.26 4.06
CA ARG A 71 -2.76 -13.63 4.58
C ARG A 71 -3.65 -14.65 3.88
N ALA A 72 -4.81 -14.23 3.40
CA ALA A 72 -5.66 -15.07 2.58
C ALA A 72 -4.90 -15.41 1.30
N ALA A 73 -4.61 -16.69 1.08
CA ALA A 73 -4.02 -17.15 -0.17
C ALA A 73 -4.89 -16.68 -1.33
N ALA A 74 -4.28 -16.26 -2.45
CA ALA A 74 -5.01 -16.01 -3.67
C ALA A 74 -5.89 -17.24 -3.98
N PRO A 75 -7.15 -17.06 -4.41
CA PRO A 75 -7.95 -18.20 -4.84
C PRO A 75 -7.15 -18.94 -5.91
N THR A 76 -6.92 -20.23 -5.68
CA THR A 76 -6.23 -21.08 -6.64
C THR A 76 -6.86 -20.89 -8.02
N PRO A 77 -6.06 -20.86 -9.11
CA PRO A 77 -6.59 -20.74 -10.46
C PRO A 77 -7.58 -21.87 -10.82
N ALA A 78 -7.62 -22.95 -10.02
CA ALA A 78 -8.65 -23.98 -10.09
C ALA A 78 -10.08 -23.45 -9.89
N ALA A 79 -10.30 -22.41 -9.06
CA ALA A 79 -11.63 -21.83 -8.86
C ALA A 79 -12.07 -20.94 -10.03
N ALA A 80 -11.12 -20.31 -10.73
CA ALA A 80 -11.39 -19.54 -11.96
C ALA A 80 -11.49 -20.46 -13.20
N ALA A 81 -10.69 -21.53 -13.25
CA ALA A 81 -10.73 -22.55 -14.30
C ALA A 81 -11.96 -23.46 -14.20
N ALA A 82 -12.52 -23.68 -13.00
CA ALA A 82 -13.79 -24.40 -12.85
C ALA A 82 -14.98 -23.66 -13.49
N ALA A 83 -14.88 -22.33 -13.65
CA ALA A 83 -15.89 -21.53 -14.35
C ALA A 83 -15.67 -21.48 -15.88
N ALA A 84 -14.46 -21.82 -16.36
CA ALA A 84 -14.09 -21.81 -17.77
C ALA A 84 -13.61 -23.21 -18.17
N GLY A 85 -14.56 -24.10 -18.48
CA GLY A 85 -14.30 -25.49 -18.82
C GLY A 85 -13.20 -25.65 -19.88
N GLY A 86 -12.01 -26.04 -19.42
CA GLY A 86 -10.84 -26.24 -20.27
C GLY A 86 -9.77 -27.03 -19.53
N ALA A 87 -9.50 -28.23 -20.02
CA ALA A 87 -8.47 -29.12 -19.51
C ALA A 87 -7.08 -28.61 -19.93
N ALA A 88 -6.43 -27.84 -19.07
CA ALA A 88 -4.99 -27.59 -19.14
C ALA A 88 -4.42 -27.60 -17.72
N ALA A 89 -4.16 -28.81 -17.22
CA ALA A 89 -3.41 -29.02 -15.99
C ALA A 89 -1.92 -28.78 -16.26
N ALA A 90 -1.52 -27.51 -16.33
CA ALA A 90 -0.12 -27.11 -16.22
C ALA A 90 0.20 -26.86 -14.74
N ALA A 91 1.32 -27.39 -14.27
CA ALA A 91 1.77 -27.34 -12.88
C ALA A 91 1.87 -25.89 -12.36
N ALA A 92 0.80 -25.40 -11.74
CA ALA A 92 0.81 -24.11 -11.05
C ALA A 92 1.60 -24.27 -9.75
N ALA A 93 2.86 -23.84 -9.76
CA ALA A 93 3.64 -23.67 -8.54
C ALA A 93 2.80 -22.86 -7.54
N ALA A 94 2.64 -23.37 -6.31
CA ALA A 94 1.83 -22.72 -5.28
C ALA A 94 2.31 -21.26 -5.12
N GLU A 95 1.47 -20.30 -5.51
CA GLU A 95 1.82 -18.88 -5.43
C GLU A 95 2.14 -18.53 -3.97
N LYS A 96 3.29 -17.88 -3.76
CA LYS A 96 3.69 -17.41 -2.42
C LYS A 96 2.55 -16.56 -1.83
N PRO A 97 2.27 -16.66 -0.52
CA PRO A 97 1.24 -15.83 0.09
C PRO A 97 1.55 -14.34 -0.11
N LEU A 98 0.51 -13.51 -0.25
CA LEU A 98 0.63 -12.12 -0.70
C LEU A 98 1.52 -11.27 0.21
N TYR A 99 1.52 -11.53 1.52
CA TYR A 99 2.40 -10.85 2.47
C TYR A 99 3.89 -11.11 2.20
N VAL A 100 4.26 -12.29 1.68
CA VAL A 100 5.67 -12.60 1.34
C VAL A 100 6.08 -11.81 0.12
N GLN A 101 5.20 -11.72 -0.88
CA GLN A 101 5.45 -10.90 -2.07
C GLN A 101 5.60 -9.41 -1.68
N LEU A 102 4.79 -8.92 -0.74
CA LEU A 102 4.92 -7.57 -0.20
C LEU A 102 6.26 -7.35 0.52
N GLU A 103 6.70 -8.30 1.35
CA GLU A 103 8.00 -8.24 2.02
C GLU A 103 9.15 -8.26 1.01
N GLU A 104 9.08 -9.10 -0.04
CA GLU A 104 10.06 -9.13 -1.13
C GLU A 104 10.18 -7.75 -1.81
N LEU A 105 9.05 -7.12 -2.17
CA LEU A 105 9.03 -5.78 -2.75
C LEU A 105 9.61 -4.70 -1.81
N LEU A 106 9.34 -4.80 -0.51
CA LEU A 106 9.89 -3.89 0.50
C LEU A 106 11.40 -4.06 0.65
N LEU A 107 11.91 -5.29 0.59
CA LEU A 107 13.34 -5.60 0.66
C LEU A 107 14.08 -5.14 -0.60
N GLU A 108 13.52 -5.38 -1.79
CA GLU A 108 14.06 -4.89 -3.06
C GLU A 108 14.23 -3.37 -3.07
N GLY A 109 13.25 -2.65 -2.52
CA GLY A 109 13.28 -1.19 -2.40
C GLY A 109 14.14 -0.64 -1.25
N GLY A 110 14.72 -1.50 -0.40
CA GLY A 110 15.42 -1.08 0.81
C GLY A 110 14.54 -0.32 1.81
N LEU A 111 13.24 -0.63 1.82
CA LEU A 111 12.20 -0.05 2.71
C LEU A 111 11.92 -0.94 3.93
N MET A 112 12.70 -2.00 4.10
CA MET A 112 12.64 -2.98 5.19
C MET A 112 14.02 -3.63 5.34
N LEU A 113 14.37 -4.04 6.57
CA LEU A 113 15.52 -4.92 6.81
C LEU A 113 15.10 -6.40 6.75
N PRO A 114 15.92 -7.30 6.20
CA PRO A 114 15.68 -8.73 6.30
C PRO A 114 15.52 -9.15 7.77
N ALA A 115 14.55 -10.00 8.09
CA ALA A 115 14.26 -10.39 9.47
C ALA A 115 15.50 -10.95 10.21
N ALA A 116 16.32 -11.76 9.52
CA ALA A 116 17.58 -12.29 10.06
C ALA A 116 18.65 -11.22 10.29
N ALA A 117 18.64 -10.16 9.48
CA ALA A 117 19.60 -9.07 9.57
C ALA A 117 19.18 -7.97 10.55
N ALA A 118 17.88 -7.83 10.85
CA ALA A 118 17.36 -6.76 11.70
C ALA A 118 17.99 -6.72 13.10
N ALA A 119 18.20 -7.90 13.71
CA ALA A 119 18.84 -8.01 15.03
C ALA A 119 20.35 -7.74 15.03
N ALA A 120 21.03 -7.98 13.89
CA ALA A 120 22.47 -7.83 13.75
C ALA A 120 22.91 -6.56 13.00
N ALA A 121 21.95 -5.81 12.44
CA ALA A 121 22.22 -4.60 11.68
C ALA A 121 22.98 -3.58 12.52
N THR A 122 23.76 -2.72 11.86
CA THR A 122 24.36 -1.56 12.54
C THR A 122 23.33 -0.45 12.70
N GLU A 123 23.58 0.48 13.62
CA GLU A 123 22.70 1.65 13.80
C GLU A 123 22.60 2.47 12.51
N GLN A 124 23.72 2.60 11.80
CA GLN A 124 23.79 3.29 10.52
C GLN A 124 22.90 2.63 9.45
N GLN A 125 22.96 1.30 9.30
CA GLN A 125 22.13 0.59 8.32
C GLN A 125 20.63 0.74 8.61
N ARG A 126 20.25 0.73 9.89
CA ARG A 126 18.87 0.97 10.33
C ARG A 126 18.41 2.37 9.98
N GLN A 127 19.25 3.35 10.30
CA GLN A 127 18.99 4.75 10.00
C GLN A 127 18.80 4.96 8.49
N GLU A 128 19.66 4.38 7.65
CA GLU A 128 19.56 4.47 6.19
C GLU A 128 18.22 3.92 5.66
N VAL A 129 17.77 2.76 6.15
CA VAL A 129 16.47 2.17 5.73
C VAL A 129 15.31 3.07 6.14
N ALA A 130 15.37 3.64 7.34
CA ALA A 130 14.30 4.46 7.87
C ALA A 130 14.25 5.85 7.24
N GLU A 131 15.40 6.40 6.88
CA GLU A 131 15.52 7.61 6.07
C GLU A 131 14.95 7.38 4.66
N ARG A 132 15.31 6.28 4.00
CA ARG A 132 14.76 5.91 2.68
C ARG A 132 13.23 5.80 2.73
N ASP A 133 12.71 5.17 3.77
CA ASP A 133 11.28 5.02 4.00
C ASP A 133 10.56 6.36 4.24
N ALA A 134 11.14 7.25 5.07
CA ALA A 134 10.59 8.58 5.30
C ALA A 134 10.65 9.48 4.05
N ILE A 135 11.80 9.51 3.36
CA ILE A 135 12.01 10.34 2.17
C ILE A 135 11.03 9.94 1.06
N SER A 136 10.90 8.65 0.78
CA SER A 136 9.97 8.15 -0.24
C SER A 136 8.52 8.49 0.10
N HIS A 137 8.13 8.42 1.37
CA HIS A 137 6.80 8.84 1.83
C HIS A 137 6.53 10.33 1.57
N PHE A 138 7.44 11.22 2.00
CA PHE A 138 7.29 12.66 1.80
C PHE A 138 7.41 13.08 0.32
N ALA A 139 8.23 12.40 -0.47
CA ALA A 139 8.31 12.60 -1.92
C ALA A 139 6.95 12.36 -2.59
N LEU A 140 6.27 11.25 -2.22
CA LEU A 140 4.94 10.97 -2.75
C LEU A 140 3.89 11.98 -2.27
N ARG A 141 3.98 12.50 -1.04
CA ARG A 141 3.09 13.60 -0.61
C ARG A 141 3.22 14.84 -1.51
N ILE A 142 4.45 15.19 -1.92
CA ILE A 142 4.68 16.30 -2.86
C ILE A 142 4.09 15.97 -4.23
N ALA A 143 4.41 14.79 -4.78
CA ALA A 143 3.93 14.36 -6.10
C ALA A 143 2.41 14.34 -6.20
N PHE A 144 1.72 13.85 -5.17
CA PHE A 144 0.26 13.69 -5.14
C PHE A 144 -0.47 14.93 -4.63
N SER A 145 0.22 16.05 -4.39
CA SER A 145 -0.36 17.23 -3.73
C SER A 145 -1.45 17.96 -4.52
N LYS A 146 -1.56 17.77 -5.84
CA LYS A 146 -2.44 18.55 -6.71
C LYS A 146 -3.87 18.02 -6.84
N ASP A 147 -4.06 16.71 -6.79
CA ASP A 147 -5.32 16.04 -7.16
C ASP A 147 -5.90 15.30 -5.95
N ARG A 148 -7.09 15.71 -5.50
CA ARG A 148 -7.74 15.18 -4.29
C ARG A 148 -8.09 13.71 -4.37
N ASP A 149 -8.46 13.20 -5.54
CA ASP A 149 -8.77 11.77 -5.68
C ASP A 149 -7.50 10.93 -5.52
N LYS A 150 -6.39 11.44 -6.06
CA LYS A 150 -5.07 10.82 -5.92
C LYS A 150 -4.52 10.96 -4.50
N GLN A 151 -4.76 12.08 -3.81
CA GLN A 151 -4.44 12.22 -2.39
C GLN A 151 -5.18 11.16 -1.57
N HIS A 152 -6.50 11.00 -1.78
CA HIS A 152 -7.29 10.00 -1.08
C HIS A 152 -6.78 8.57 -1.34
N TRP A 153 -6.44 8.26 -2.59
CA TRP A 153 -5.80 6.99 -2.95
C TRP A 153 -4.50 6.77 -2.17
N LEU A 154 -3.60 7.76 -2.16
CA LEU A 154 -2.31 7.66 -1.46
C LEU A 154 -2.50 7.46 0.05
N VAL A 155 -3.40 8.22 0.68
CA VAL A 155 -3.74 8.08 2.11
C VAL A 155 -4.26 6.68 2.42
N GLN A 156 -5.09 6.12 1.55
CA GLN A 156 -5.64 4.78 1.73
C GLN A 156 -4.55 3.70 1.62
N GLN A 157 -3.70 3.75 0.59
CA GLN A 157 -2.63 2.75 0.43
C GLN A 157 -1.58 2.85 1.54
N GLU A 158 -1.22 4.06 1.96
CA GLU A 158 -0.31 4.28 3.09
C GLU A 158 -0.91 3.78 4.41
N SER A 159 -2.22 3.95 4.62
CA SER A 159 -2.91 3.36 5.77
C SER A 159 -2.87 1.83 5.75
N ARG A 160 -3.02 1.20 4.59
CA ARG A 160 -2.89 -0.26 4.41
C ARG A 160 -1.47 -0.73 4.74
N LEU A 161 -0.45 -0.04 4.22
CA LEU A 161 0.96 -0.36 4.49
C LEU A 161 1.30 -0.19 5.98
N LEU A 162 0.86 0.90 6.59
CA LEU A 162 1.08 1.16 8.02
C LEU A 162 0.40 0.10 8.88
N MET A 163 -0.86 -0.25 8.59
CA MET A 163 -1.57 -1.28 9.33
C MET A 163 -0.89 -2.64 9.20
N TYR A 164 -0.39 -2.99 8.01
CA TYR A 164 0.40 -4.20 7.82
C TYR A 164 1.64 -4.23 8.71
N ARG A 165 2.44 -3.15 8.70
CA ARG A 165 3.64 -3.05 9.54
C ARG A 165 3.30 -3.06 11.03
N PHE A 166 2.17 -2.47 11.43
CA PHE A 166 1.71 -2.48 12.81
C PHE A 166 1.24 -3.87 13.28
N ASP A 167 0.54 -4.62 12.43
CA ASP A 167 0.14 -6.01 12.70
C ASP A 167 1.40 -6.91 12.85
N ARG A 168 2.42 -6.69 12.01
CA ARG A 168 3.74 -7.33 12.18
C ARG A 168 4.41 -6.98 13.50
N LEU A 169 4.35 -5.73 13.94
CA LEU A 169 4.87 -5.30 15.24
C LEU A 169 4.15 -6.03 16.38
N CYS A 170 2.81 -6.12 16.31
CA CYS A 170 1.99 -6.78 17.33
C CYS A 170 2.26 -8.30 17.39
N ALA A 171 2.53 -8.92 16.26
CA ALA A 171 2.87 -10.34 16.18
C ALA A 171 4.34 -10.64 16.53
N PHE A 172 5.20 -9.61 16.57
CA PHE A 172 6.63 -9.78 16.79
C PHE A 172 6.90 -10.18 18.25
N ARG A 173 7.44 -11.39 18.45
CA ARG A 173 7.84 -11.88 19.76
C ARG A 173 9.23 -11.34 20.10
N ASP A 174 9.28 -10.35 20.98
CA ASP A 174 10.53 -9.90 21.58
C ASP A 174 11.13 -11.01 22.46
N LEU A 175 12.44 -11.24 22.32
CA LEU A 175 13.23 -12.09 23.20
C LEU A 175 13.69 -11.37 24.49
N SER A 176 13.26 -10.13 24.76
CA SER A 176 13.85 -9.30 25.82
C SER A 176 13.03 -9.19 27.10
N ASP A 177 13.75 -9.16 28.22
CA ASP A 177 13.35 -9.00 29.61
C ASP A 177 12.32 -7.87 29.87
N GLY A 178 11.07 -8.26 30.11
CA GLY A 178 10.21 -7.78 31.20
C GLY A 178 9.79 -6.29 31.31
N THR A 179 10.44 -5.34 30.67
CA THR A 179 10.37 -3.93 31.13
C THR A 179 9.56 -3.01 30.21
N GLN A 180 9.62 -3.17 28.89
CA GLN A 180 8.80 -2.41 27.92
C GLN A 180 8.53 -3.24 26.66
N SER A 181 7.27 -3.21 26.20
CA SER A 181 6.87 -3.84 24.92
C SER A 181 7.31 -2.98 23.72
N LEU A 182 7.55 -3.58 22.55
CA LEU A 182 7.82 -2.82 21.31
C LEU A 182 6.70 -1.82 20.99
N ILE A 183 5.45 -2.18 21.28
CA ILE A 183 4.30 -1.30 21.08
C ILE A 183 4.43 -0.05 21.95
N SER A 184 4.80 -0.19 23.22
CA SER A 184 5.04 0.97 24.10
C SER A 184 6.20 1.83 23.62
N SER A 185 7.29 1.24 23.12
CA SER A 185 8.39 2.01 22.53
C SER A 185 7.96 2.76 21.27
N PHE A 186 7.04 2.19 20.47
CA PHE A 186 6.52 2.85 19.27
C PHE A 186 5.63 4.02 19.62
N LEU A 187 4.72 3.82 20.56
CA LEU A 187 3.87 4.90 21.05
C LEU A 187 4.74 6.04 21.61
N GLN A 188 5.76 5.73 22.41
CA GLN A 188 6.68 6.73 22.94
C GLN A 188 7.46 7.47 21.83
N GLN A 189 7.95 6.78 20.81
CA GLN A 189 8.62 7.38 19.65
C GLN A 189 7.74 8.43 18.96
N GLU A 190 6.45 8.13 18.78
CA GLU A 190 5.47 9.01 18.14
C GLU A 190 4.92 10.09 19.09
N GLY A 191 5.43 10.18 20.32
CA GLY A 191 4.99 11.12 21.36
C GLY A 191 3.62 10.77 21.95
N LEU A 192 3.17 9.53 21.80
CA LEU A 192 1.89 9.03 22.30
C LEU A 192 2.10 8.35 23.65
N ASN A 193 1.46 8.86 24.70
CA ASN A 193 1.50 8.28 26.03
C ASN A 193 0.09 7.87 26.47
N TYR A 194 -0.30 6.65 26.09
CA TYR A 194 -1.59 6.09 26.49
C TYR A 194 -1.44 5.23 27.74
N ALA A 195 -2.26 5.49 28.75
CA ALA A 195 -2.34 4.64 29.92
C ALA A 195 -3.00 3.29 29.54
N THR A 196 -2.52 2.20 30.13
CA THR A 196 -3.07 0.86 29.88
C THR A 196 -3.82 0.33 31.10
N VAL A 197 -4.91 -0.39 30.85
CA VAL A 197 -5.65 -1.16 31.84
C VAL A 197 -5.55 -2.63 31.44
N PRO A 198 -4.79 -3.45 32.19
CA PRO A 198 -4.69 -4.88 31.91
C PRO A 198 -5.98 -5.60 32.33
N ARG A 199 -6.22 -6.76 31.72
CA ARG A 199 -7.32 -7.64 32.12
C ARG A 199 -7.15 -8.08 33.58
N PRO A 200 -8.17 -7.91 34.43
CA PRO A 200 -8.15 -8.44 35.80
C PRO A 200 -7.94 -9.96 35.80
N ARG A 201 -6.99 -10.46 36.59
CA ARG A 201 -6.67 -11.90 36.70
C ARG A 201 -7.62 -12.64 37.65
N ASP A 202 -8.11 -11.96 38.69
CA ASP A 202 -8.98 -12.55 39.72
C ASP A 202 -10.44 -12.06 39.55
N PRO A 203 -11.38 -12.92 39.12
CA PRO A 203 -12.80 -12.57 38.93
C PRO A 203 -13.62 -12.59 40.24
N VAL A 204 -12.97 -12.77 41.40
CA VAL A 204 -13.65 -13.05 42.68
C VAL A 204 -13.80 -11.79 43.55
N GLY A 205 -12.99 -10.75 43.32
CA GLY A 205 -13.08 -9.50 44.07
C GLY A 205 -13.90 -8.48 43.32
N SER A 206 -14.99 -7.99 43.92
CA SER A 206 -15.79 -6.83 43.47
C SER A 206 -14.96 -5.53 43.50
N SER A 207 -13.89 -5.49 42.71
CA SER A 207 -12.97 -4.38 42.58
C SER A 207 -13.52 -3.41 41.53
N ALA A 208 -13.35 -2.11 41.77
CA ALA A 208 -13.73 -1.07 40.83
C ALA A 208 -13.10 -1.28 39.43
N ALA A 209 -11.93 -1.93 39.36
CA ALA A 209 -11.25 -2.29 38.12
C ALA A 209 -12.00 -3.39 37.33
N GLU A 210 -12.58 -4.38 38.01
CA GLU A 210 -13.35 -5.44 37.36
C GLU A 210 -14.70 -4.91 36.85
N ALA A 211 -15.38 -4.09 37.66
CA ALA A 211 -16.62 -3.42 37.23
C ALA A 211 -16.37 -2.52 36.01
N LEU A 212 -15.26 -1.78 36.01
CA LEU A 212 -14.82 -0.98 34.85
C LEU A 212 -14.55 -1.87 33.64
N TRP A 213 -13.80 -2.97 33.80
CA TRP A 213 -13.50 -3.89 32.71
C TRP A 213 -14.77 -4.50 32.10
N LYS A 214 -15.70 -4.99 32.93
CA LYS A 214 -16.99 -5.53 32.46
C LYS A 214 -17.82 -4.49 31.71
N THR A 215 -17.85 -3.25 32.21
CA THR A 215 -18.56 -2.16 31.53
C THR A 215 -17.89 -1.80 30.21
N ALA A 216 -16.56 -1.67 30.23
CA ALA A 216 -15.77 -1.28 29.06
C ALA A 216 -15.72 -2.35 27.98
N THR A 217 -15.83 -3.63 28.32
CA THR A 217 -15.83 -4.75 27.36
C THR A 217 -17.22 -5.32 27.10
N GLY A 218 -18.27 -4.83 27.77
CA GLY A 218 -19.63 -5.37 27.66
C GLY A 218 -20.27 -5.25 26.28
N PHE A 219 -19.76 -4.35 25.43
CA PHE A 219 -20.19 -4.24 24.04
C PHE A 219 -19.55 -5.31 23.13
N LEU A 220 -18.45 -5.93 23.56
CA LEU A 220 -17.76 -7.00 22.83
C LEU A 220 -18.52 -8.32 23.03
N ARG A 221 -18.85 -8.99 21.92
CA ARG A 221 -19.57 -10.27 21.96
C ARG A 221 -18.65 -11.43 21.59
N GLY A 222 -18.92 -12.59 22.18
CA GLY A 222 -18.32 -13.87 21.79
C GLY A 222 -16.82 -13.98 22.09
N PRO A 223 -16.05 -14.72 21.27
CA PRO A 223 -14.64 -15.02 21.53
C PRO A 223 -13.74 -13.78 21.50
N LEU A 224 -14.16 -12.69 20.83
CA LEU A 224 -13.40 -11.44 20.74
C LEU A 224 -13.17 -10.81 22.12
N ALA A 225 -14.20 -10.82 22.98
CA ALA A 225 -14.12 -10.29 24.34
C ALA A 225 -13.11 -11.07 25.21
N GLN A 226 -12.93 -12.37 24.92
CA GLN A 226 -11.99 -13.23 25.64
C GLN A 226 -10.55 -13.06 25.15
N GLN A 227 -10.34 -12.55 23.94
CA GLN A 227 -9.01 -12.34 23.37
C GLN A 227 -8.36 -11.05 23.89
N VAL A 228 -9.15 -10.03 24.23
CA VAL A 228 -8.64 -8.76 24.76
C VAL A 228 -7.88 -8.98 26.06
N GLN A 229 -6.59 -8.63 26.06
CA GLN A 229 -5.74 -8.72 27.26
C GLN A 229 -5.52 -7.37 27.91
N GLN A 230 -5.66 -6.28 27.15
CA GLN A 230 -5.40 -4.93 27.61
C GLN A 230 -6.29 -3.91 26.88
N LEU A 231 -6.62 -2.84 27.60
CA LEU A 231 -7.31 -1.66 27.06
C LEU A 231 -6.37 -0.45 27.14
N TYR A 232 -6.34 0.34 26.08
CA TYR A 232 -5.62 1.60 25.99
C TYR A 232 -6.59 2.76 26.26
N LEU A 233 -6.22 3.66 27.15
CA LEU A 233 -6.95 4.90 27.41
C LEU A 233 -6.47 5.96 26.44
N VAL A 234 -7.28 6.22 25.42
CA VAL A 234 -6.98 7.15 24.34
C VAL A 234 -7.94 8.33 24.43
N PRO A 235 -7.50 9.60 24.24
CA PRO A 235 -8.40 10.74 24.14
C PRO A 235 -9.44 10.54 23.03
N CYS A 236 -10.72 10.84 23.32
CA CYS A 236 -11.79 10.69 22.31
C CYS A 236 -11.55 11.57 21.07
N PHE A 237 -10.95 12.75 21.28
CA PHE A 237 -10.56 13.68 20.23
C PHE A 237 -9.14 14.19 20.50
N PRO A 238 -8.27 14.30 19.48
CA PRO A 238 -8.50 13.93 18.08
C PRO A 238 -8.31 12.43 17.78
N ASP A 239 -7.70 11.67 18.68
CA ASP A 239 -7.09 10.36 18.35
C ASP A 239 -8.10 9.24 18.10
N ALA A 240 -9.11 9.05 18.96
CA ALA A 240 -10.07 7.95 18.86
C ALA A 240 -11.38 8.29 18.11
N GLY A 241 -11.43 9.44 17.41
CA GLY A 241 -12.69 9.98 16.85
C GLY A 241 -13.44 9.01 15.93
N GLN A 242 -12.73 8.28 15.05
CA GLN A 242 -13.34 7.29 14.16
C GLN A 242 -13.94 6.09 14.90
N LEU A 243 -13.33 5.67 16.01
CA LEU A 243 -13.80 4.53 16.81
C LEU A 243 -15.04 4.91 17.60
N VAL A 244 -15.04 6.14 18.14
CA VAL A 244 -16.18 6.75 18.82
C VAL A 244 -17.36 6.89 17.86
N ARG A 245 -17.15 7.44 16.66
CA ARG A 245 -18.20 7.59 15.62
C ARG A 245 -18.87 6.26 15.29
N ASN A 246 -18.08 5.20 15.20
CA ASN A 246 -18.56 3.86 14.84
C ASN A 246 -19.01 3.03 16.05
N ARG A 247 -19.04 3.61 17.26
CA ARG A 247 -19.45 2.94 18.52
C ARG A 247 -18.68 1.64 18.80
N ARG A 248 -17.38 1.62 18.46
CA ARG A 248 -16.49 0.46 18.64
C ARG A 248 -15.69 0.50 19.95
N VAL A 249 -15.88 1.53 20.76
CA VAL A 249 -15.14 1.75 22.01
C VAL A 249 -16.07 2.26 23.10
N TYR A 250 -15.76 1.90 24.34
CA TYR A 250 -16.43 2.46 25.51
C TYR A 250 -15.82 3.81 25.87
N ILE A 251 -16.64 4.76 26.32
CA ILE A 251 -16.22 6.13 26.61
C ILE A 251 -16.56 6.47 28.05
N LYS A 252 -15.59 7.00 28.80
CA LYS A 252 -15.81 7.57 30.13
C LYS A 252 -14.85 8.75 30.34
N ASN A 253 -15.37 9.86 30.85
CA ASN A 253 -14.57 11.07 31.14
C ASN A 253 -13.73 11.58 29.95
N MET A 254 -14.32 11.65 28.75
CA MET A 254 -13.62 12.05 27.50
C MET A 254 -12.47 11.12 27.07
N MET A 255 -12.31 9.96 27.72
CA MET A 255 -11.36 8.92 27.35
C MET A 255 -12.10 7.74 26.72
N ALA A 256 -11.58 7.26 25.60
CA ALA A 256 -11.99 6.03 24.94
C ALA A 256 -11.15 4.87 25.44
N TYR A 257 -11.80 3.77 25.79
CA TYR A 257 -11.19 2.51 26.18
C TYR A 257 -11.07 1.64 24.93
N VAL A 258 -9.88 1.67 24.34
CA VAL A 258 -9.57 1.05 23.05
C VAL A 258 -8.97 -0.34 23.29
N PRO A 259 -9.57 -1.43 22.79
CA PRO A 259 -8.95 -2.74 22.82
C PRO A 259 -7.62 -2.79 22.06
N ASP A 260 -6.74 -3.72 22.45
CA ASP A 260 -5.48 -4.00 21.76
C ASP A 260 -5.62 -4.16 20.24
N TYR A 261 -6.61 -4.93 19.78
CA TYR A 261 -6.84 -5.15 18.34
C TYR A 261 -7.35 -3.91 17.58
N GLU A 262 -7.85 -2.87 18.27
CA GLU A 262 -8.30 -1.60 17.66
C GLU A 262 -7.22 -0.51 17.68
N LEU A 263 -6.11 -0.72 18.40
CA LEU A 263 -5.06 0.28 18.52
C LEU A 263 -4.48 0.66 17.14
N GLY A 264 -4.35 -0.31 16.23
CA GLY A 264 -3.89 -0.05 14.85
C GLY A 264 -4.80 0.93 14.10
N ALA A 265 -6.11 0.93 14.39
CA ALA A 265 -7.04 1.88 13.79
C ALA A 265 -6.68 3.31 14.26
N VAL A 266 -6.48 3.51 15.56
CA VAL A 266 -6.05 4.80 16.14
C VAL A 266 -4.80 5.30 15.42
N VAL A 267 -3.76 4.47 15.33
CA VAL A 267 -2.49 4.81 14.67
C VAL A 267 -2.70 5.19 13.20
N CYS A 268 -3.52 4.45 12.46
CA CYS A 268 -3.89 4.83 11.08
C CYS A 268 -4.65 6.17 11.03
N GLY A 269 -5.54 6.43 11.99
CA GLY A 269 -6.23 7.72 12.10
C GLY A 269 -5.26 8.90 12.24
N LEU A 270 -4.20 8.71 13.03
CA LEU A 270 -3.14 9.71 13.19
C LEU A 270 -2.35 9.95 11.90
N LEU A 271 -2.05 8.89 11.14
CA LEU A 271 -1.38 9.01 9.84
C LEU A 271 -2.25 9.79 8.86
N ARG A 272 -3.54 9.43 8.75
CA ARG A 272 -4.47 10.12 7.85
C ARG A 272 -4.58 11.60 8.20
N ALA A 273 -4.69 11.94 9.48
CA ALA A 273 -4.72 13.33 9.92
C ALA A 273 -3.42 14.08 9.54
N ALA A 274 -2.25 13.46 9.74
CA ALA A 274 -0.97 14.06 9.39
C ALA A 274 -0.80 14.28 7.88
N MET A 275 -1.23 13.30 7.07
CA MET A 275 -1.20 13.40 5.61
C MET A 275 -2.16 14.46 5.09
N ASN A 276 -3.40 14.50 5.58
CA ASN A 276 -4.39 15.49 5.17
C ASN A 276 -3.94 16.91 5.51
N ALA A 277 -3.41 17.14 6.72
CA ALA A 277 -2.83 18.43 7.08
C ALA A 277 -1.64 18.81 6.19
N SER A 278 -0.84 17.83 5.74
CA SER A 278 0.24 18.07 4.78
C SER A 278 -0.30 18.46 3.40
N PHE A 279 -1.35 17.79 2.91
CA PHE A 279 -1.97 18.14 1.63
C PHE A 279 -2.63 19.51 1.65
N GLU A 280 -3.34 19.87 2.71
CA GLU A 280 -3.90 21.21 2.89
C GLU A 280 -2.80 22.29 2.80
N LEU A 281 -1.66 22.06 3.45
CA LEU A 281 -0.50 22.95 3.37
C LEU A 281 0.10 23.02 1.95
N LEU A 282 0.22 21.89 1.27
CA LEU A 282 0.81 21.80 -0.07
C LEU A 282 -0.14 22.37 -1.16
N GLU A 283 -1.45 22.19 -1.01
CA GLU A 283 -2.48 22.81 -1.87
C GLU A 283 -2.36 24.34 -1.81
N GLY A 284 -2.15 24.90 -0.61
CA GLY A 284 -1.91 26.35 -0.44
C GLY A 284 -0.59 26.86 -1.02
N ARG A 285 0.32 25.99 -1.48
CA ARG A 285 1.67 26.33 -1.94
C ARG A 285 1.98 25.81 -3.35
N GLN A 286 0.96 25.50 -4.15
CA GLN A 286 1.14 24.89 -5.48
C GLN A 286 2.02 25.73 -6.41
N ASP A 287 1.87 27.05 -6.44
CA ASP A 287 2.70 27.92 -7.29
C ASP A 287 4.19 27.84 -6.91
N THR A 288 4.49 27.79 -5.62
CA THR A 288 5.87 27.62 -5.14
C THR A 288 6.42 26.26 -5.55
N LEU A 289 5.64 25.19 -5.38
CA LEU A 289 6.05 23.84 -5.78
C LEU A 289 6.32 23.75 -7.28
N GLN A 290 5.45 24.34 -8.11
CA GLN A 290 5.59 24.34 -9.56
C GLN A 290 6.86 25.05 -10.01
N ASN A 291 7.17 26.20 -9.42
CA ASN A 291 8.30 27.04 -9.82
C ASN A 291 9.64 26.58 -9.24
N THR A 292 9.66 25.81 -8.15
CA THR A 292 10.90 25.41 -7.46
C THR A 292 11.18 23.91 -7.51
N VAL A 293 10.19 23.06 -7.24
CA VAL A 293 10.38 21.61 -7.09
C VAL A 293 10.09 20.88 -8.39
N PHE A 294 8.94 21.13 -9.01
CA PHE A 294 8.56 20.46 -10.27
C PHE A 294 9.36 20.98 -11.48
N SER A 295 9.92 22.19 -11.39
CA SER A 295 10.83 22.74 -12.40
C SER A 295 12.26 22.20 -12.26
N ASP A 296 12.63 21.63 -11.11
CA ASP A 296 13.97 21.09 -10.88
C ASP A 296 14.21 19.85 -11.76
N PRO A 297 15.26 19.85 -12.62
CA PRO A 297 15.51 18.76 -13.56
C PRO A 297 15.84 17.43 -12.88
N ARG A 298 16.26 17.43 -11.61
CA ARG A 298 16.68 16.24 -10.86
C ARG A 298 15.50 15.45 -10.30
N VAL A 299 14.39 16.11 -9.96
CA VAL A 299 13.25 15.47 -9.27
C VAL A 299 11.91 15.72 -9.96
N GLY A 300 11.79 16.81 -10.71
CA GLY A 300 10.52 17.27 -11.28
C GLY A 300 9.86 16.26 -12.22
N LYS A 301 10.67 15.56 -13.04
CA LYS A 301 10.16 14.51 -13.96
C LYS A 301 9.53 13.35 -13.20
N LEU A 302 10.23 12.83 -12.19
CA LEU A 302 9.73 11.74 -11.36
C LEU A 302 8.46 12.13 -10.61
N LEU A 303 8.48 13.27 -9.92
CA LEU A 303 7.36 13.73 -9.11
C LEU A 303 6.12 14.06 -9.95
N SER A 304 6.30 14.58 -11.16
CA SER A 304 5.18 14.85 -12.08
C SER A 304 4.59 13.56 -12.66
N ALA A 305 5.41 12.54 -12.89
CA ALA A 305 4.98 11.27 -13.47
C ALA A 305 4.33 10.34 -12.44
N ALA A 306 4.80 10.34 -11.18
CA ALA A 306 4.38 9.42 -10.14
C ALA A 306 2.85 9.27 -9.97
N PRO A 307 2.02 10.34 -10.01
CA PRO A 307 0.57 10.22 -9.88
C PRO A 307 -0.14 9.69 -11.14
N THR A 308 0.56 9.45 -12.23
CA THR A 308 0.01 8.98 -13.52
C THR A 308 0.55 7.62 -13.95
N VAL A 309 1.72 7.25 -13.45
CA VAL A 309 2.38 5.99 -13.81
C VAL A 309 1.86 4.87 -12.90
N TYR A 310 1.43 3.78 -13.55
CA TYR A 310 1.18 2.51 -12.88
C TYR A 310 2.45 1.66 -12.92
N LEU A 311 3.04 1.40 -11.75
CA LEU A 311 4.25 0.58 -11.58
C LEU A 311 3.95 -0.84 -11.08
N GLY A 312 2.71 -1.31 -11.24
CA GLY A 312 2.30 -2.65 -10.85
C GLY A 312 2.83 -3.74 -11.80
N ARG A 313 1.99 -4.72 -12.16
CA ARG A 313 2.45 -5.86 -12.97
C ARG A 313 2.86 -5.44 -14.40
N ASP A 314 4.14 -5.64 -14.73
CA ASP A 314 4.68 -5.46 -16.08
C ASP A 314 4.28 -6.63 -17.00
N PHE A 315 3.13 -6.55 -17.66
CA PHE A 315 2.67 -7.60 -18.60
C PHE A 315 3.58 -7.79 -19.82
N ASN A 316 4.54 -6.87 -20.04
CA ASN A 316 5.50 -6.95 -21.14
C ASN A 316 6.63 -7.97 -20.87
N LYS A 317 6.91 -8.32 -19.61
CA LYS A 317 7.92 -9.34 -19.25
C LYS A 317 7.42 -10.76 -19.48
N ASP A 318 6.11 -10.94 -19.44
CA ASP A 318 5.40 -12.18 -19.77
C ASP A 318 5.08 -12.28 -21.28
N ALA A 319 5.70 -11.43 -22.11
CA ALA A 319 5.53 -11.49 -23.56
C ALA A 319 5.87 -12.89 -24.07
N VAL A 320 4.94 -13.43 -24.86
CA VAL A 320 4.95 -14.80 -25.37
C VAL A 320 6.31 -15.14 -25.99
N LYS A 321 7.03 -16.10 -25.39
CA LYS A 321 8.35 -16.57 -25.87
C LYS A 321 8.25 -17.75 -26.83
N SER A 322 7.12 -18.47 -26.82
CA SER A 322 6.88 -19.65 -27.66
C SER A 322 6.05 -19.30 -28.90
N THR A 323 6.42 -19.85 -30.05
CA THR A 323 5.71 -19.64 -31.32
C THR A 323 4.26 -20.14 -31.30
N GLU A 324 3.92 -21.06 -30.40
CA GLU A 324 2.58 -21.69 -30.32
C GLU A 324 1.54 -20.85 -29.57
N GLU A 325 1.97 -19.96 -28.68
CA GLU A 325 1.09 -19.15 -27.83
C GLU A 325 0.83 -17.74 -28.41
N ARG A 326 1.46 -17.41 -29.55
CA ARG A 326 1.40 -16.07 -30.13
C ARG A 326 0.13 -15.87 -30.95
N LEU A 327 -0.37 -14.64 -30.97
CA LEU A 327 -1.49 -14.27 -31.83
C LEU A 327 -1.04 -14.28 -33.31
N MET A 328 -1.66 -15.11 -34.13
CA MET A 328 -1.44 -15.14 -35.58
C MET A 328 -2.44 -14.21 -36.29
N PRO A 329 -2.07 -13.50 -37.37
CA PRO A 329 -3.00 -12.65 -38.12
C PRO A 329 -4.29 -13.37 -38.55
N GLN A 330 -4.15 -14.66 -38.89
CA GLN A 330 -5.22 -15.51 -39.39
C GLN A 330 -6.22 -15.90 -38.29
N SER A 331 -5.76 -16.04 -37.04
CA SER A 331 -6.61 -16.47 -35.92
C SER A 331 -7.37 -15.31 -35.26
N ILE A 332 -6.99 -14.04 -35.52
CA ILE A 332 -7.62 -12.87 -34.89
C ILE A 332 -9.15 -12.89 -35.03
N LYS A 333 -9.67 -13.17 -36.23
CA LYS A 333 -11.12 -13.18 -36.49
C LYS A 333 -11.88 -14.22 -35.66
N GLN A 334 -11.22 -15.29 -35.24
CA GLN A 334 -11.82 -16.34 -34.42
C GLN A 334 -11.73 -15.99 -32.93
N VAL A 335 -10.63 -15.37 -32.52
CA VAL A 335 -10.28 -15.18 -31.11
C VAL A 335 -10.76 -13.84 -30.53
N TYR A 336 -10.97 -12.81 -31.35
CA TYR A 336 -11.23 -11.45 -30.86
C TYR A 336 -12.51 -11.32 -30.01
N LYS A 337 -13.53 -12.14 -30.26
CA LYS A 337 -14.79 -12.11 -29.50
C LYS A 337 -14.65 -12.68 -28.11
N ASP A 338 -13.74 -13.63 -27.92
CA ASP A 338 -13.64 -14.38 -26.67
C ASP A 338 -12.47 -13.88 -25.82
N SER A 339 -11.33 -13.56 -26.44
CA SER A 339 -10.10 -13.23 -25.70
C SER A 339 -9.76 -11.75 -25.65
N PHE A 340 -10.24 -10.91 -26.59
CA PHE A 340 -9.88 -9.49 -26.52
C PHE A 340 -10.64 -8.81 -25.38
N PRO A 341 -9.96 -8.00 -24.56
CA PRO A 341 -10.64 -7.18 -23.57
C PRO A 341 -11.58 -6.18 -24.27
N PRO A 342 -12.63 -5.70 -23.59
CA PRO A 342 -13.66 -4.86 -24.21
C PRO A 342 -13.12 -3.64 -24.98
N CYS A 343 -12.05 -3.01 -24.47
CA CYS A 343 -11.40 -1.88 -25.13
C CYS A 343 -10.77 -2.25 -26.48
N MET A 344 -10.05 -3.37 -26.56
CA MET A 344 -9.42 -3.85 -27.79
C MET A 344 -10.44 -4.44 -28.75
N ARG A 345 -11.47 -5.11 -28.24
CA ARG A 345 -12.59 -5.61 -29.05
C ARG A 345 -13.30 -4.48 -29.78
N ARG A 346 -13.63 -3.40 -29.07
CA ARG A 346 -14.27 -2.22 -29.67
C ARG A 346 -13.38 -1.56 -30.72
N LEU A 347 -12.08 -1.42 -30.45
CA LEU A 347 -11.13 -0.86 -31.42
C LEU A 347 -11.01 -1.74 -32.66
N TYR A 348 -10.92 -3.06 -32.47
CA TYR A 348 -10.85 -4.01 -33.57
C TYR A 348 -12.12 -4.00 -34.43
N GLU A 349 -13.31 -4.00 -33.82
CA GLU A 349 -14.59 -3.94 -34.53
C GLU A 349 -14.76 -2.64 -35.32
N SER A 350 -14.44 -1.48 -34.71
CA SER A 350 -14.46 -0.18 -35.41
C SER A 350 -13.44 -0.16 -36.55
N TYR A 351 -12.26 -0.75 -36.36
CA TYR A 351 -11.25 -0.84 -37.42
C TYR A 351 -11.68 -1.72 -38.59
N MET A 352 -12.31 -2.87 -38.32
CA MET A 352 -12.86 -3.74 -39.37
C MET A 352 -14.00 -3.07 -40.14
N ALA A 353 -14.80 -2.22 -39.48
CA ALA A 353 -15.94 -1.55 -40.10
C ALA A 353 -15.54 -0.30 -40.90
N GLU A 354 -14.66 0.54 -40.35
CA GLU A 354 -14.28 1.83 -40.93
C GLU A 354 -13.08 1.72 -41.88
N HIS A 355 -12.33 0.62 -41.82
CA HIS A 355 -11.07 0.41 -42.56
C HIS A 355 -10.03 1.51 -42.29
N HIS A 356 -10.11 2.16 -41.13
CA HIS A 356 -9.23 3.26 -40.73
C HIS A 356 -9.21 3.38 -39.20
N LEU A 357 -8.08 3.82 -38.64
CA LEU A 357 -7.94 4.14 -37.21
C LEU A 357 -7.26 5.50 -37.02
N ARG A 358 -7.80 6.29 -36.08
CA ARG A 358 -7.13 7.53 -35.62
C ARG A 358 -5.80 7.20 -34.94
N HIS A 359 -4.89 8.17 -34.86
CA HIS A 359 -3.56 8.00 -34.28
C HIS A 359 -3.54 7.30 -32.91
N GLY A 360 -4.39 7.71 -31.96
CA GLY A 360 -4.47 7.06 -30.64
C GLY A 360 -4.94 5.60 -30.71
N GLY A 361 -5.88 5.29 -31.60
CA GLY A 361 -6.34 3.91 -31.83
C GLY A 361 -5.27 3.03 -32.46
N ARG A 362 -4.48 3.59 -33.40
CA ARG A 362 -3.31 2.91 -33.98
C ARG A 362 -2.30 2.55 -32.89
N MET A 363 -1.93 3.53 -32.05
CA MET A 363 -0.98 3.33 -30.96
C MET A 363 -1.44 2.23 -29.99
N GLN A 364 -2.73 2.21 -29.63
CA GLN A 364 -3.28 1.25 -28.69
C GLN A 364 -3.38 -0.17 -29.29
N LEU A 365 -4.01 -0.31 -30.46
CA LEU A 365 -4.27 -1.62 -31.07
C LEU A 365 -2.99 -2.28 -31.59
N TRP A 366 -2.08 -1.52 -32.20
CA TRP A 366 -0.85 -2.08 -32.77
C TRP A 366 0.15 -2.50 -31.70
N LEU A 367 0.26 -1.74 -30.60
CA LEU A 367 1.07 -2.16 -29.45
C LEU A 367 0.46 -3.38 -28.74
N PHE A 368 -0.88 -3.48 -28.71
CA PHE A 368 -1.55 -4.69 -28.21
C PHE A 368 -1.20 -5.93 -29.04
N PHE A 369 -1.25 -5.84 -30.38
CA PHE A 369 -0.82 -6.93 -31.26
C PHE A 369 0.64 -7.32 -31.06
N LYS A 370 1.53 -6.32 -30.90
CA LYS A 370 2.93 -6.57 -30.55
C LYS A 370 3.05 -7.30 -29.21
N GLY A 371 2.31 -6.87 -28.19
CA GLY A 371 2.31 -7.52 -26.86
C GLY A 371 1.75 -8.95 -26.90
N ALA A 372 0.81 -9.23 -27.80
CA ALA A 372 0.26 -10.56 -28.06
C ALA A 372 1.19 -11.47 -28.90
N GLY A 373 2.39 -10.99 -29.25
CA GLY A 373 3.41 -11.78 -29.95
C GLY A 373 3.37 -11.70 -31.48
N MET A 374 2.60 -10.78 -32.08
CA MET A 374 2.70 -10.53 -33.52
C MET A 374 4.03 -9.87 -33.87
N THR A 375 4.69 -10.35 -34.93
CA THR A 375 5.91 -9.71 -35.42
C THR A 375 5.57 -8.37 -36.08
N LEU A 376 6.58 -7.50 -36.24
CA LEU A 376 6.40 -6.23 -36.94
C LEU A 376 5.89 -6.43 -38.37
N GLU A 377 6.46 -7.40 -39.10
CA GLU A 377 6.11 -7.70 -40.48
C GLU A 377 4.67 -8.19 -40.60
N GLU A 378 4.24 -9.10 -39.72
CA GLU A 378 2.88 -9.61 -39.66
C GLU A 378 1.88 -8.50 -39.34
N ASN A 379 2.23 -7.63 -38.39
CA ASN A 379 1.39 -6.51 -37.98
C ASN A 379 1.24 -5.51 -39.14
N LEU A 380 2.31 -5.18 -39.86
CA LEU A 380 2.27 -4.31 -41.04
C LEU A 380 1.43 -4.91 -42.16
N GLN A 381 1.66 -6.18 -42.51
CA GLN A 381 0.91 -6.88 -43.56
C GLN A 381 -0.58 -6.94 -43.22
N PHE A 382 -0.92 -7.31 -41.98
CA PHE A 382 -2.29 -7.38 -41.52
C PHE A 382 -3.00 -6.02 -41.62
N ASN A 383 -2.38 -4.97 -41.09
CA ASN A 383 -2.98 -3.63 -41.13
C ASN A 383 -3.10 -3.09 -42.56
N ARG A 384 -2.09 -3.32 -43.42
CA ARG A 384 -2.14 -2.90 -44.83
C ARG A 384 -3.31 -3.52 -45.59
N GLN A 385 -3.67 -4.77 -45.27
CA GLN A 385 -4.82 -5.45 -45.90
C GLN A 385 -6.18 -4.86 -45.49
N ILE A 386 -6.27 -4.31 -44.27
CA ILE A 386 -7.52 -3.76 -43.73
C ILE A 386 -7.67 -2.28 -44.07
N TRP A 387 -6.56 -1.55 -44.20
CA TRP A 387 -6.55 -0.12 -44.46
C TRP A 387 -7.33 0.21 -45.74
N ARG A 388 -8.16 1.26 -45.67
CA ARG A 388 -9.04 1.70 -46.76
C ARG A 388 -8.29 1.85 -48.08
N GLU A 389 -7.06 2.34 -48.02
CA GLU A 389 -6.19 2.52 -49.19
C GLU A 389 -4.83 1.83 -48.96
N PRO A 390 -4.70 0.53 -49.32
CA PRO A 390 -3.49 -0.24 -49.06
C PRO A 390 -2.22 0.37 -49.66
N GLN A 391 -2.35 1.08 -50.78
CA GLN A 391 -1.23 1.73 -51.48
C GLN A 391 -0.70 2.97 -50.76
N LYS A 392 -1.50 3.60 -49.88
CA LYS A 392 -1.10 4.78 -49.11
C LYS A 392 -0.67 4.44 -47.69
N PHE A 393 -0.84 3.19 -47.26
CA PHE A 393 -0.49 2.75 -45.90
C PHE A 393 0.96 3.06 -45.53
N ASP A 394 1.91 2.85 -46.45
CA ASP A 394 3.33 3.09 -46.16
C ASP A 394 3.72 4.57 -46.06
N LYS A 395 2.81 5.47 -46.43
CA LYS A 395 2.98 6.93 -46.34
C LYS A 395 2.36 7.52 -45.06
N GLU A 396 1.58 6.73 -44.32
CA GLU A 396 0.85 7.12 -43.10
C GLU A 396 1.44 6.52 -41.82
#